data_AF-A0AAE0Z205-F1
#
_entry.id   AF-A0AAE0Z205-F1
#
_cell.length_a   1.000
_cell.length_b   1.000
_cell.length_c   1.000
_cell.angle_alpha   90.00
_cell.angle_beta   90.00
_cell.angle_gamma   90.00
#
_symmetry.space_group_name_H-M   'P 1'
#
loop_
_entity.id
_entity.type
_entity.pdbx_description
1 polymer ?
#
loop_
_entity_poly.entity_id
_entity_poly.type
_entity_poly.pdbx_seq_one_letter_code
_entity_poly.pdbx_strand_id
1 'polypeptide(L)'
;MISLSSASCLWVEIMIPSKAALGGDQSNTTREGESQVHPEPGSSGTSFSMPGNKRYKVSSMSGAGFWQQLKVMVWRNIKLKSRNRAALAQELIFPVYFVAILAMIKLLTKPQTKPSIEFPSNLLNSSAFGQPFNAGKEILAAPDSAQYNQWMKEVVQQLPGPPTYRMFNSSAAAEAYYVDSKDTTKENIVAGVVFSYSNDPNAYAIRIKPGSLPGTTDFYNFDKGSCRGNEEGTDWNCPPNSYMTSGFALLQVALENVLMKNMGLTTPDPAFRDVQFLGCQHRGRKRKKN
;
A
#
# COMPACT_ATOMS: atom_id res chain seq x y z
N MET A 1 40.66 14.99 0.54
CA MET A 1 39.64 15.00 -0.53
C MET A 1 39.17 13.57 -0.76
N ILE A 2 37.92 13.31 -0.41
CA ILE A 2 36.92 12.34 -0.91
C ILE A 2 35.93 12.25 0.26
N SER A 3 34.87 13.06 0.15
CA SER A 3 33.72 13.03 1.05
C SER A 3 32.66 12.19 0.35
N LEU A 4 32.32 11.04 0.90
CA LEU A 4 31.17 10.24 0.52
C LEU A 4 30.02 10.64 1.44
N SER A 5 29.17 11.53 0.93
CA SER A 5 27.86 11.84 1.50
C SER A 5 26.80 11.19 0.60
N SER A 6 26.18 10.12 1.09
CA SER A 6 24.93 9.60 0.53
C SER A 6 24.17 8.88 1.64
N ALA A 7 23.49 9.67 2.47
CA ALA A 7 22.38 9.19 3.29
C ALA A 7 21.09 9.75 2.69
N SER A 8 20.52 9.02 1.75
CA SER A 8 19.17 9.26 1.26
C SER A 8 18.18 8.87 2.36
N CYS A 9 17.79 9.82 3.20
CA CYS A 9 16.63 9.67 4.07
C CYS A 9 15.39 9.59 3.18
N LEU A 10 14.72 8.44 3.20
CA LEU A 10 13.40 8.27 2.59
C LEU A 10 12.39 9.03 3.46
N TRP A 11 11.86 10.13 2.94
CA TRP A 11 10.82 10.93 3.59
C TRP A 11 9.45 10.43 3.14
N VAL A 12 8.56 10.17 4.10
CA VAL A 12 7.16 9.84 3.83
C VAL A 12 6.38 11.16 3.73
N GLU A 13 6.14 11.60 2.50
CA GLU A 13 5.33 12.77 2.18
C GLU A 13 3.86 12.33 2.14
N ILE A 14 3.08 12.67 3.16
CA ILE A 14 1.63 12.46 3.15
C ILE A 14 1.00 13.71 2.55
N MET A 15 0.84 13.71 1.22
CA MET A 15 -0.03 14.67 0.56
C MET A 15 -1.47 14.34 0.92
N ILE A 16 -2.17 15.25 1.60
CA ILE A 16 -3.63 15.26 1.63
C ILE A 16 -4.05 16.14 0.44
N PRO A 17 -4.44 15.57 -0.70
CA PRO A 17 -4.93 16.37 -1.81
C PRO A 17 -6.25 17.01 -1.39
N SER A 18 -6.26 18.34 -1.28
CA SER A 18 -7.50 19.10 -1.40
C SER A 18 -8.07 18.82 -2.80
N LYS A 19 -9.31 18.31 -2.84
CA LYS A 19 -9.99 17.82 -4.05
C LYS A 19 -9.94 18.82 -5.21
N ALA A 20 -9.16 18.51 -6.25
CA ALA A 20 -9.47 18.83 -7.64
C ALA A 20 -8.57 18.03 -8.61
N ALA A 21 -9.16 17.52 -9.70
CA ALA A 21 -8.53 17.00 -10.94
C ALA A 21 -7.80 15.62 -10.84
N LEU A 22 -8.34 14.53 -11.40
CA LEU A 22 -8.40 14.08 -12.82
C LEU A 22 -7.20 13.22 -13.25
N GLY A 23 -7.48 11.95 -13.55
CA GLY A 23 -7.17 11.34 -14.86
C GLY A 23 -5.82 10.63 -15.07
N GLY A 24 -5.92 9.32 -15.37
CA GLY A 24 -4.97 8.53 -16.18
C GLY A 24 -3.62 8.17 -15.52
N ASP A 25 -2.93 7.09 -15.84
CA ASP A 25 -3.13 6.06 -16.85
C ASP A 25 -2.24 4.85 -16.51
N GLN A 26 -2.51 3.72 -17.17
CA GLN A 26 -1.86 2.42 -16.98
C GLN A 26 -0.38 2.40 -17.38
N SER A 27 0.43 1.57 -16.72
CA SER A 27 1.52 0.87 -17.40
C SER A 27 1.79 -0.51 -16.80
N ASN A 28 1.84 -1.48 -17.71
CA ASN A 28 1.89 -2.92 -17.51
C ASN A 28 3.33 -3.35 -17.85
N THR A 29 4.04 -4.01 -16.93
CA THR A 29 5.40 -4.51 -17.20
C THR A 29 5.43 -6.03 -17.14
N THR A 30 5.51 -6.63 -18.33
CA THR A 30 5.77 -8.04 -18.60
C THR A 30 7.22 -8.37 -18.27
N ARG A 31 7.46 -9.43 -17.49
CA ARG A 31 8.79 -10.01 -17.29
C ARG A 31 8.86 -11.38 -17.98
N GLU A 32 9.69 -11.44 -19.00
CA GLU A 32 10.17 -12.66 -19.63
C GLU A 32 11.17 -13.37 -18.69
N GLY A 33 11.03 -14.68 -18.58
CA GLY A 33 11.95 -15.55 -17.87
C GLY A 33 12.24 -16.77 -18.72
N GLU A 34 13.30 -16.67 -19.51
CA GLU A 34 13.96 -17.80 -20.18
C GLU A 34 14.45 -18.82 -19.14
N SER A 35 14.13 -20.09 -19.34
CA SER A 35 14.79 -21.20 -18.63
C SER A 35 15.35 -22.16 -19.67
N GLN A 36 16.68 -22.11 -19.79
CA GLN A 36 17.47 -23.03 -20.60
C GLN A 36 17.58 -24.37 -19.86
N VAL A 37 17.20 -25.46 -20.54
CA VAL A 37 17.41 -26.83 -20.07
C VAL A 37 18.44 -27.51 -20.98
N HIS A 38 19.58 -27.84 -20.38
CA HIS A 38 20.63 -28.71 -20.91
C HIS A 38 20.11 -30.14 -21.14
N PRO A 39 20.48 -30.81 -22.25
CA PRO A 39 20.38 -32.27 -22.35
C PRO A 39 21.76 -32.94 -22.16
N GLU A 40 21.80 -33.95 -21.29
CA GLU A 40 22.90 -34.91 -21.15
C GLU A 40 22.83 -36.03 -22.21
N PRO A 41 23.98 -36.66 -22.56
CA PRO A 41 24.06 -37.67 -23.60
C PRO A 41 23.84 -39.08 -23.04
N GLY A 42 22.72 -39.71 -23.42
CA GLY A 42 22.40 -41.10 -23.10
C GLY A 42 22.63 -42.04 -24.29
N SER A 43 23.72 -42.80 -24.24
CA SER A 43 24.04 -43.87 -25.17
C SER A 43 23.04 -45.02 -25.08
N SER A 44 22.68 -45.64 -26.21
CA SER A 44 22.62 -47.12 -26.37
C SER A 44 22.15 -47.46 -27.78
N GLY A 45 23.10 -47.96 -28.59
CA GLY A 45 22.80 -48.59 -29.86
C GLY A 45 22.06 -49.91 -29.64
N THR A 46 21.01 -50.12 -30.42
CA THR A 46 20.49 -51.46 -30.71
C THR A 46 20.43 -51.61 -32.22
N SER A 47 21.44 -52.30 -32.74
CA SER A 47 21.51 -52.78 -34.12
C SER A 47 20.44 -53.84 -34.34
N PHE A 48 19.37 -53.50 -35.06
CA PHE A 48 18.39 -54.46 -35.54
C PHE A 48 18.67 -54.78 -37.01
N SER A 49 19.27 -55.95 -37.25
CA SER A 49 19.47 -56.51 -38.59
C SER A 49 18.17 -57.12 -39.10
N MET A 50 17.65 -56.63 -40.22
CA MET A 50 16.57 -57.25 -40.99
C MET A 50 17.15 -57.93 -42.24
N PRO A 51 16.90 -59.23 -42.47
CA PRO A 51 17.21 -59.88 -43.72
C PRO A 51 16.03 -59.74 -44.68
N GLY A 52 16.28 -59.31 -45.92
CA GLY A 52 15.22 -59.30 -46.93
C GLY A 52 15.38 -58.22 -47.97
N ASN A 53 16.32 -58.43 -48.88
CA ASN A 53 16.56 -57.61 -50.06
C ASN A 53 15.35 -57.65 -51.01
N LYS A 54 14.47 -56.65 -50.90
CA LYS A 54 13.60 -56.23 -52.01
C LYS A 54 13.91 -54.76 -52.29
N ARG A 55 14.60 -54.50 -53.41
CA ARG A 55 14.84 -53.14 -53.90
C ARG A 55 13.49 -52.51 -54.27
N TYR A 56 12.91 -51.75 -53.34
CA TYR A 56 11.84 -50.83 -53.68
C TYR A 56 12.47 -49.71 -54.50
N LYS A 57 12.03 -49.56 -55.75
CA LYS A 57 12.42 -48.45 -56.64
C LYS A 57 11.84 -47.17 -56.01
N VAL A 58 12.63 -46.48 -55.20
CA VAL A 58 12.25 -45.21 -54.61
C VAL A 58 12.20 -44.20 -55.76
N SER A 59 11.00 -43.94 -56.24
CA SER A 59 10.72 -42.83 -57.14
C SER A 59 11.23 -41.55 -56.46
N SER A 60 12.12 -40.84 -57.13
CA SER A 60 12.56 -39.49 -56.78
C SER A 60 11.33 -38.59 -56.62
N MET A 61 10.82 -38.49 -55.40
CA MET A 61 9.79 -37.52 -55.04
C MET A 61 10.50 -36.17 -54.90
N SER A 62 10.14 -35.23 -55.77
CA SER A 62 10.49 -33.82 -55.64
C SER A 62 10.29 -33.40 -54.18
N GLY A 63 11.32 -32.79 -53.57
CA GLY A 63 11.36 -32.50 -52.14
C GLY A 63 10.08 -31.81 -51.69
N ALA A 64 9.29 -32.49 -50.86
CA ALA A 64 8.10 -31.89 -50.26
C ALA A 64 8.55 -30.69 -49.43
N GLY A 65 7.96 -29.53 -49.67
CA GLY A 65 8.31 -28.31 -48.92
C GLY A 65 8.17 -28.54 -47.41
N PHE A 66 8.99 -27.88 -46.61
CA PHE A 66 9.01 -27.98 -45.13
C PHE A 66 7.59 -27.97 -44.52
N TRP A 67 6.72 -27.10 -45.02
CA TRP A 67 5.31 -27.00 -44.58
C TRP A 67 4.45 -28.22 -44.88
N GLN A 68 4.70 -28.90 -45.99
CA GLN A 68 4.01 -30.15 -46.33
C GLN A 68 4.44 -31.26 -45.38
N GLN A 69 5.73 -31.34 -45.04
CA GLN A 69 6.25 -32.31 -44.07
C GLN A 69 5.72 -32.03 -42.64
N LEU A 70 5.70 -30.76 -42.21
CA LEU A 70 5.14 -30.37 -40.91
C LEU A 70 3.64 -30.67 -40.81
N LYS A 71 2.86 -30.35 -41.85
CA LYS A 71 1.42 -30.65 -41.91
C LYS A 71 1.16 -32.15 -41.79
N VAL A 72 1.95 -32.98 -42.46
CA VAL A 72 1.82 -34.45 -42.38
C VAL A 72 2.18 -34.96 -40.99
N MET A 73 3.23 -34.44 -40.36
CA MET A 73 3.58 -34.80 -38.98
C MET A 73 2.47 -34.42 -37.98
N VAL A 74 1.97 -33.19 -38.04
CA VAL A 74 0.89 -32.72 -37.17
C VAL A 74 -0.39 -33.53 -37.40
N TRP A 75 -0.77 -33.77 -38.66
CA TRP A 75 -1.97 -34.55 -38.99
C TRP A 75 -1.87 -36.00 -38.49
N ARG A 76 -0.70 -36.63 -38.63
CA ARG A 76 -0.44 -37.98 -38.09
C ARG A 76 -0.57 -38.01 -36.57
N ASN A 77 0.03 -37.04 -35.88
CA ASN A 77 -0.07 -36.94 -34.42
C ASN A 77 -1.50 -36.67 -33.93
N ILE A 78 -2.26 -35.80 -34.62
CA ILE A 78 -3.67 -35.56 -34.32
C ILE A 78 -4.49 -36.84 -34.54
N LYS A 79 -4.26 -37.58 -35.62
CA LYS A 79 -4.99 -38.81 -35.93
C LYS A 79 -4.67 -39.94 -34.95
N LEU A 80 -3.41 -40.05 -34.51
CA LEU A 80 -2.99 -40.97 -33.45
C LEU A 80 -3.67 -40.61 -32.12
N LYS A 81 -3.71 -39.33 -31.76
CA LYS A 81 -4.36 -38.84 -30.54
C LYS A 81 -5.88 -38.99 -30.59
N SER A 82 -6.49 -38.88 -31.78
CA SER A 82 -7.93 -39.07 -32.01
C SER A 82 -8.39 -40.52 -31.83
N ARG A 83 -7.50 -41.51 -32.02
CA ARG A 83 -7.80 -42.92 -31.78
C ARG A 83 -7.83 -43.25 -30.29
N ASN A 84 -7.02 -42.58 -29.48
CA ASN A 84 -7.03 -42.74 -28.02
C ASN A 84 -7.83 -41.62 -27.35
N ARG A 85 -9.16 -41.62 -27.58
CA ARG A 85 -10.07 -40.59 -27.04
C ARG A 85 -10.06 -40.53 -25.51
N ALA A 86 -9.81 -41.65 -24.84
CA ALA A 86 -9.76 -41.72 -23.39
C ALA A 86 -8.57 -40.95 -22.81
N ALA A 87 -7.37 -41.14 -23.37
CA ALA A 87 -6.18 -40.41 -22.94
C ALA A 87 -6.31 -38.90 -23.21
N LEU A 88 -6.85 -38.51 -24.38
CA LEU A 88 -7.08 -37.10 -24.70
C LEU A 88 -8.10 -36.48 -23.74
N ALA A 89 -9.21 -37.17 -23.46
CA ALA A 89 -10.21 -36.71 -22.51
C ALA A 89 -9.60 -36.54 -21.12
N GLN A 90 -8.75 -37.46 -20.65
CA GLN A 90 -8.07 -37.33 -19.36
C GLN A 90 -7.13 -36.12 -19.34
N GLU A 91 -6.31 -35.92 -20.38
CA GLU A 91 -5.42 -34.75 -20.49
C GLU A 91 -6.17 -33.41 -20.47
N LEU A 92 -7.37 -33.35 -21.05
CA LEU A 92 -8.17 -32.13 -21.09
C LEU A 92 -9.01 -31.92 -19.83
N ILE A 93 -9.62 -32.98 -19.30
CA ILE A 93 -10.52 -32.91 -18.13
C ILE A 93 -9.74 -32.66 -16.86
N PHE A 94 -8.53 -33.20 -16.73
CA PHE A 94 -7.71 -33.07 -15.52
C PHE A 94 -7.45 -31.60 -15.11
N PRO A 95 -6.91 -30.71 -15.96
CA PRO A 95 -6.72 -29.30 -15.57
C PRO A 95 -8.04 -28.57 -15.31
N VAL A 96 -9.10 -28.88 -16.06
CA VAL A 96 -10.44 -28.29 -15.85
C VAL A 96 -11.00 -28.69 -14.48
N TYR A 97 -10.80 -29.95 -14.07
CA TYR A 97 -11.21 -30.46 -12.76
C TYR A 97 -10.50 -29.73 -11.61
N PHE A 98 -9.19 -29.47 -11.71
CA PHE A 98 -8.46 -28.69 -10.70
C PHE A 98 -8.95 -27.24 -10.58
N VAL A 99 -9.20 -26.58 -11.72
CA VAL A 99 -9.75 -25.22 -11.71
C VAL A 99 -11.16 -25.20 -11.12
N ALA A 100 -11.98 -26.20 -11.42
CA ALA A 100 -13.32 -26.33 -10.84
C ALA A 100 -13.26 -26.52 -9.31
N ILE A 101 -12.33 -27.33 -8.80
CA ILE A 101 -12.11 -27.46 -7.34
C ILE A 101 -11.68 -26.14 -6.72
N LEU A 102 -10.71 -25.42 -7.31
CA LEU A 102 -10.26 -24.13 -6.78
C LEU A 102 -11.36 -23.08 -6.80
N ALA A 103 -12.18 -23.05 -7.85
CA ALA A 103 -13.36 -22.19 -7.94
C ALA A 103 -14.39 -22.54 -6.86
N MET A 104 -14.64 -23.84 -6.63
CA MET A 104 -15.53 -24.31 -5.58
C MET A 104 -15.02 -23.93 -4.19
N ILE A 105 -13.71 -24.09 -3.92
CA ILE A 105 -13.09 -23.65 -2.67
C ILE A 105 -13.27 -22.14 -2.51
N LYS A 106 -12.98 -21.33 -3.53
CA LYS A 106 -13.18 -19.87 -3.46
C LYS A 106 -14.65 -19.47 -3.23
N LEU A 107 -15.61 -20.21 -3.78
CA LEU A 107 -17.04 -19.97 -3.55
C LEU A 107 -17.48 -20.38 -2.14
N LEU A 108 -16.91 -21.46 -1.59
CA LEU A 108 -17.21 -21.93 -0.24
C LEU A 108 -16.53 -21.07 0.83
N THR A 109 -15.32 -20.58 0.58
CA THR A 109 -14.61 -19.68 1.47
C THR A 109 -15.16 -18.26 1.31
N LYS A 110 -16.14 -17.88 2.14
CA LYS A 110 -16.53 -16.47 2.22
C LYS A 110 -15.32 -15.65 2.66
N PRO A 111 -14.95 -14.57 1.95
CA PRO A 111 -13.93 -13.67 2.46
C PRO A 111 -14.39 -13.16 3.82
N GLN A 112 -13.56 -13.37 4.84
CA GLN A 112 -13.79 -12.86 6.19
C GLN A 112 -13.60 -11.35 6.18
N THR A 113 -14.62 -10.63 5.70
CA THR A 113 -14.69 -9.17 5.81
C THR A 113 -15.11 -8.85 7.23
N LYS A 114 -14.13 -8.55 8.10
CA LYS A 114 -14.43 -8.00 9.41
C LYS A 114 -15.03 -6.59 9.22
N PRO A 115 -16.05 -6.18 10.00
CA PRO A 115 -16.63 -4.84 9.90
C PRO A 115 -15.56 -3.76 10.12
N SER A 116 -15.80 -2.54 9.64
CA SER A 116 -14.98 -1.39 10.04
C SER A 116 -15.04 -1.25 11.57
N ILE A 117 -13.89 -0.99 12.19
CA ILE A 117 -13.87 -0.58 13.60
C ILE A 117 -14.23 0.90 13.62
N GLU A 118 -15.29 1.24 14.33
CA GLU A 118 -15.64 2.62 14.62
C GLU A 118 -14.96 2.98 15.93
N PHE A 119 -14.00 3.89 15.88
CA PHE A 119 -13.38 4.43 17.08
C PHE A 119 -14.35 5.42 17.74
N PRO A 120 -14.63 5.32 19.04
CA PRO A 120 -15.43 6.33 19.74
C PRO A 120 -14.89 7.74 19.49
N SER A 121 -15.77 8.67 19.17
CA SER A 121 -15.44 10.09 18.87
C SER A 121 -14.60 10.76 19.95
N ASN A 122 -14.74 10.29 21.18
CA ASN A 122 -14.13 10.87 22.38
C ASN A 122 -12.68 10.41 22.58
N LEU A 123 -12.22 9.42 21.81
CA LEU A 123 -10.87 8.88 21.96
C LEU A 123 -9.79 9.92 21.67
N LEU A 124 -9.99 10.85 20.74
CA LEU A 124 -8.99 11.89 20.46
C LEU A 124 -8.69 12.81 21.65
N ASN A 125 -9.61 12.89 22.62
CA ASN A 125 -9.42 13.62 23.88
C ASN A 125 -8.90 12.74 25.02
N SER A 126 -8.72 11.44 24.79
CA SER A 126 -8.15 10.53 25.79
C SER A 126 -6.68 10.89 26.03
N SER A 127 -6.29 10.84 27.31
CA SER A 127 -4.91 11.07 27.75
C SER A 127 -3.90 10.13 27.08
N ALA A 128 -4.35 8.98 26.56
CA ALA A 128 -3.53 8.03 25.82
C ALA A 128 -2.97 8.60 24.51
N PHE A 129 -3.74 9.42 23.80
CA PHE A 129 -3.31 10.02 22.52
C PHE A 129 -2.69 11.41 22.70
N GLY A 130 -2.83 12.00 23.89
CA GLY A 130 -2.19 13.25 24.27
C GLY A 130 -0.74 13.12 24.75
N GLN A 131 -0.31 11.92 25.15
CA GLN A 131 1.05 11.63 25.61
C GLN A 131 2.19 12.22 24.75
N PRO A 132 2.15 12.18 23.40
CA PRO A 132 3.22 12.75 22.59
C PRO A 132 3.42 14.26 22.80
N PHE A 133 2.42 15.00 23.31
CA PHE A 133 2.49 16.45 23.46
C PHE A 133 2.79 16.94 24.88
N ASN A 134 3.09 16.05 25.83
CA ASN A 134 3.39 16.39 27.22
C ASN A 134 4.41 17.54 27.40
N ALA A 135 4.38 18.19 28.57
CA ALA A 135 5.31 19.26 28.93
C ALA A 135 6.78 18.84 28.72
N GLY A 136 7.55 19.72 28.06
CA GLY A 136 8.95 19.46 27.67
C GLY A 136 9.12 18.95 26.23
N LYS A 137 8.02 18.71 25.52
CA LYS A 137 8.03 18.45 24.08
C LYS A 137 7.97 19.74 23.26
N GLU A 138 8.61 19.71 22.09
CA GLU A 138 8.76 20.85 21.19
C GLU A 138 8.18 20.52 19.80
N ILE A 139 7.42 21.45 19.24
CA ILE A 139 6.97 21.44 17.84
C ILE A 139 7.78 22.48 17.08
N LEU A 140 8.42 22.08 16.00
CA LEU A 140 9.11 23.01 15.09
C LEU A 140 8.09 23.56 14.09
N ALA A 141 8.09 24.85 13.81
CA ALA A 141 7.17 25.45 12.85
C ALA A 141 7.88 26.43 11.92
N ALA A 142 7.41 26.55 10.68
CA ALA A 142 7.94 27.48 9.68
C ALA A 142 6.86 27.91 8.68
N PRO A 143 6.94 29.10 8.04
CA PRO A 143 7.94 30.15 8.27
C PRO A 143 7.59 31.03 9.48
N ASP A 144 8.59 31.75 10.02
CA ASP A 144 8.41 32.71 11.11
C ASP A 144 7.72 33.99 10.63
N SER A 145 6.40 34.01 10.76
CA SER A 145 5.56 35.17 10.48
C SER A 145 4.65 35.44 11.68
N ALA A 146 4.26 36.71 11.88
CA ALA A 146 3.35 37.08 12.96
C ALA A 146 2.02 36.32 12.89
N GLN A 147 1.52 36.09 11.67
CA GLN A 147 0.29 35.34 11.40
C GLN A 147 0.42 33.87 11.83
N TYR A 148 1.44 33.16 11.35
CA TYR A 148 1.63 31.74 11.69
C TYR A 148 1.99 31.53 13.15
N ASN A 149 2.67 32.50 13.77
CA ASN A 149 2.96 32.47 15.19
C ASN A 149 1.67 32.57 16.03
N GLN A 150 0.72 33.42 15.63
CA GLN A 150 -0.61 33.45 16.25
C GLN A 150 -1.35 32.12 16.05
N TRP A 151 -1.33 31.55 14.84
CA TRP A 151 -1.98 30.27 14.56
C TRP A 151 -1.40 29.15 15.42
N MET A 152 -0.08 29.06 15.53
CA MET A 152 0.57 28.06 16.37
C MET A 152 0.24 28.21 17.86
N LYS A 153 0.09 29.44 18.37
CA LYS A 153 -0.40 29.65 19.75
C LYS A 153 -1.78 29.05 19.95
N GLU A 154 -2.69 29.25 19.01
CA GLU A 154 -4.04 28.70 19.07
C GLU A 154 -4.04 27.16 18.92
N VAL A 155 -3.18 26.61 18.07
CA VAL A 155 -3.01 25.15 17.90
C VAL A 155 -2.53 24.51 19.20
N VAL A 156 -1.46 25.06 19.80
CA VAL A 156 -0.86 24.54 21.04
C VAL A 156 -1.85 24.58 22.21
N GLN A 157 -2.72 25.59 22.26
CA GLN A 157 -3.78 25.69 23.26
C GLN A 157 -4.87 24.63 23.11
N GLN A 158 -5.05 24.05 21.93
CA GLN A 158 -6.01 22.96 21.68
C GLN A 158 -5.43 21.58 22.02
N LEU A 159 -4.13 21.46 22.22
CA LEU A 159 -3.47 20.18 22.50
C LEU A 159 -3.48 19.86 24.02
N PRO A 160 -3.66 18.58 24.39
CA PRO A 160 -3.59 18.14 25.78
C PRO A 160 -2.15 18.21 26.28
N GLY A 161 -1.93 19.02 27.32
CA GLY A 161 -0.58 19.35 27.80
C GLY A 161 0.12 20.24 26.77
N PRO A 162 0.00 21.57 26.83
CA PRO A 162 0.44 22.45 25.75
C PRO A 162 1.96 22.29 25.51
N PRO A 163 2.39 21.73 24.36
CA PRO A 163 3.81 21.60 24.06
C PRO A 163 4.42 22.98 23.80
N THR A 164 5.73 23.08 23.93
CA THR A 164 6.45 24.26 23.45
C THR A 164 6.52 24.23 21.93
N TYR A 165 6.61 25.40 21.29
CA TYR A 165 6.86 25.47 19.85
C TYR A 165 7.94 26.50 19.54
N ARG A 166 8.64 26.28 18.43
CA ARG A 166 9.69 27.18 17.94
C ARG A 166 9.49 27.47 16.46
N MET A 167 9.45 28.75 16.12
CA MET A 167 9.33 29.22 14.75
C MET A 167 10.72 29.32 14.10
N PHE A 168 10.79 29.00 12.80
CA PHE A 168 11.99 29.12 11.97
C PHE A 168 11.66 29.90 10.69
N ASN A 169 12.62 30.66 10.18
CA ASN A 169 12.44 31.44 8.95
C ASN A 169 12.10 30.59 7.72
N SER A 170 12.51 29.31 7.68
CA SER A 170 12.22 28.39 6.58
C SER A 170 12.11 26.95 7.06
N SER A 171 11.44 26.09 6.27
CA SER A 171 11.37 24.65 6.51
C SER A 171 12.76 24.00 6.55
N ALA A 172 13.66 24.41 5.65
CA ALA A 172 15.04 23.94 5.61
C ALA A 172 15.81 24.25 6.90
N ALA A 173 15.57 25.42 7.52
CA ALA A 173 16.19 25.77 8.80
C ALA A 173 15.65 24.92 9.96
N ALA A 174 14.34 24.64 9.97
CA ALA A 174 13.74 23.75 10.96
C ALA A 174 14.28 22.31 10.82
N GLU A 175 14.45 21.83 9.59
CA GLU A 175 15.03 20.52 9.28
C GLU A 175 16.51 20.44 9.68
N ALA A 176 17.30 21.47 9.36
CA ALA A 176 18.69 21.55 9.76
C ALA A 176 18.82 21.52 11.29
N TYR A 177 17.95 22.23 12.01
CA TYR A 177 17.90 22.20 13.47
C TYR A 177 17.56 20.80 14.00
N TYR A 178 16.63 20.07 13.38
CA TYR A 178 16.32 18.69 13.75
C TYR A 178 17.50 17.74 13.53
N VAL A 179 18.23 17.90 12.42
CA VAL A 179 19.39 17.07 12.08
C VAL A 179 20.57 17.34 13.01
N ASP A 180 20.85 18.62 13.29
CA ASP A 180 21.98 19.09 14.11
C ASP A 180 21.75 18.93 15.62
N SER A 181 20.50 18.94 16.06
CA SER A 181 20.13 18.64 17.44
C SER A 181 20.82 17.37 17.92
N LYS A 182 21.40 17.35 19.12
CA LYS A 182 21.95 16.11 19.69
C LYS A 182 20.82 15.12 19.98
N ASP A 183 21.12 13.83 20.05
CA ASP A 183 20.10 12.77 20.21
C ASP A 183 19.13 13.04 21.39
N THR A 184 19.60 13.64 22.48
CA THR A 184 18.78 13.99 23.65
C THR A 184 17.74 15.09 23.38
N THR A 185 18.00 16.05 22.49
CA THR A 185 16.99 17.05 22.11
C THR A 185 16.09 16.56 20.96
N LYS A 186 16.59 15.65 20.11
CA LYS A 186 15.77 15.01 19.06
C LYS A 186 14.58 14.24 19.62
N GLU A 187 14.72 13.63 20.80
CA GLU A 187 13.61 12.94 21.47
C GLU A 187 12.51 13.86 21.98
N ASN A 188 12.81 15.16 22.15
CA ASN A 188 11.83 16.15 22.56
C ASN A 188 11.09 16.77 21.38
N ILE A 189 11.60 16.63 20.15
CA ILE A 189 10.94 17.13 18.95
C ILE A 189 9.91 16.11 18.49
N VAL A 190 8.64 16.48 18.57
CA VAL A 190 7.50 15.58 18.26
C VAL A 190 7.12 15.66 16.80
N ALA A 191 6.99 16.88 16.30
CA ALA A 191 6.56 17.16 14.95
C ALA A 191 7.15 18.48 14.44
N GLY A 192 7.20 18.60 13.11
CA GLY A 192 7.43 19.83 12.39
C GLY A 192 6.15 20.25 11.65
N VAL A 193 5.84 21.54 11.62
CA VAL A 193 4.72 22.10 10.85
C VAL A 193 5.27 23.11 9.86
N VAL A 194 5.00 22.89 8.58
CA VAL A 194 5.39 23.82 7.50
C VAL A 194 4.13 24.43 6.93
N PHE A 195 3.87 25.69 7.25
CA PHE A 195 2.83 26.49 6.62
C PHE A 195 3.27 26.97 5.25
N SER A 196 2.30 27.40 4.44
CA SER A 196 2.53 27.84 3.06
C SER A 196 3.13 26.75 2.17
N TYR A 197 2.70 25.50 2.35
CA TYR A 197 3.22 24.39 1.56
C TYR A 197 2.89 24.61 0.08
N SER A 198 3.86 24.40 -0.82
CA SER A 198 3.69 24.64 -2.26
C SER A 198 3.25 26.07 -2.63
N ASN A 199 3.63 27.07 -1.83
CA ASN A 199 3.27 28.49 -2.00
C ASN A 199 1.77 28.82 -1.87
N ASP A 200 0.96 27.90 -1.33
CA ASP A 200 -0.43 28.19 -1.00
C ASP A 200 -0.52 28.61 0.47
N PRO A 201 -0.93 29.86 0.80
CA PRO A 201 -0.97 30.36 2.18
C PRO A 201 -1.90 29.56 3.10
N ASN A 202 -2.84 28.79 2.54
CA ASN A 202 -3.78 27.95 3.27
C ASN A 202 -3.37 26.47 3.30
N ALA A 203 -2.26 26.10 2.65
CA ALA A 203 -1.73 24.75 2.72
C ALA A 203 -0.71 24.61 3.85
N TYR A 204 -0.68 23.44 4.47
CA TYR A 204 0.32 23.08 5.47
C TYR A 204 0.81 21.65 5.24
N ALA A 205 2.00 21.36 5.75
CA ALA A 205 2.55 20.02 5.81
C ALA A 205 2.99 19.70 7.24
N ILE A 206 2.61 18.53 7.74
CA ILE A 206 3.07 18.00 9.03
C ILE A 206 4.22 17.04 8.75
N ARG A 207 5.35 17.27 9.38
CA ARG A 207 6.53 16.41 9.35
C ARG A 207 6.64 15.70 10.68
N ILE A 208 6.85 14.39 10.65
CA ILE A 208 7.04 13.58 11.85
C ILE A 208 8.38 12.88 11.79
N LYS A 209 8.96 12.59 12.96
CA LYS A 209 10.18 11.80 13.10
C LYS A 209 10.09 10.49 12.28
N PRO A 210 11.14 10.16 11.52
CA PRO A 210 11.19 8.89 10.79
C PRO A 210 11.08 7.71 11.75
N GLY A 211 10.23 6.74 11.40
CA GLY A 211 9.95 5.55 12.21
C GLY A 211 8.83 5.73 13.25
N SER A 212 8.33 6.94 13.49
CA SER A 212 7.16 7.15 14.36
C SER A 212 5.83 6.90 13.67
N LEU A 213 5.81 6.97 12.33
CA LEU A 213 4.68 6.61 11.50
C LEU A 213 5.07 5.40 10.64
N PRO A 214 4.09 4.58 10.28
CA PRO A 214 4.34 3.36 9.54
C PRO A 214 4.31 3.72 8.03
N GLY A 215 4.94 2.93 7.16
CA GLY A 215 5.08 3.29 5.75
C GLY A 215 3.72 3.36 5.03
N THR A 216 3.56 4.30 4.10
CA THR A 216 2.34 4.37 3.25
C THR A 216 2.26 3.24 2.24
N THR A 217 3.41 2.64 1.91
CA THR A 217 3.54 1.48 1.01
C THR A 217 3.42 0.14 1.73
N ASP A 218 3.42 0.16 3.06
CA ASP A 218 3.41 -1.07 3.85
C ASP A 218 1.98 -1.62 3.84
N PHE A 219 1.80 -2.74 3.14
CA PHE A 219 0.56 -3.49 3.22
C PHE A 219 0.49 -4.16 4.59
N TYR A 220 -0.31 -3.61 5.50
CA TYR A 220 -0.55 -4.21 6.81
C TYR A 220 -1.42 -5.47 6.67
N ASN A 221 -0.78 -6.57 6.27
CA ASN A 221 -1.34 -7.92 6.34
C ASN A 221 -0.94 -8.59 7.67
N PHE A 222 -0.79 -7.79 8.73
CA PHE A 222 -0.45 -8.29 10.05
C PHE A 222 -1.58 -9.17 10.59
N ASP A 223 -1.18 -10.22 11.28
CA ASP A 223 -2.01 -11.33 11.70
C ASP A 223 -3.30 -10.87 12.38
N LYS A 224 -4.43 -11.43 11.93
CA LYS A 224 -5.75 -10.79 11.82
C LYS A 224 -6.52 -10.54 13.13
N GLY A 225 -5.86 -10.36 14.27
CA GLY A 225 -6.51 -10.27 15.58
C GLY A 225 -6.08 -9.10 16.46
N SER A 226 -4.77 -8.89 16.65
CA SER A 226 -4.23 -8.04 17.72
C SER A 226 -4.69 -6.57 17.61
N CYS A 227 -4.50 -5.97 16.45
CA CYS A 227 -4.96 -4.60 16.14
C CYS A 227 -6.46 -4.38 16.36
N ARG A 228 -7.27 -5.44 16.27
CA ARG A 228 -8.74 -5.37 16.39
C ARG A 228 -9.23 -5.82 17.76
N GLY A 229 -8.35 -6.36 18.61
CA GLY A 229 -8.70 -6.82 19.96
C GLY A 229 -8.84 -5.67 20.94
N ASN A 230 -8.24 -4.52 20.63
CA ASN A 230 -8.36 -3.30 21.42
C ASN A 230 -9.29 -2.31 20.69
N GLU A 231 -10.56 -2.29 21.09
CA GLU A 231 -11.57 -1.39 20.54
C GLU A 231 -11.26 0.10 20.81
N GLU A 232 -10.40 0.39 21.79
CA GLU A 232 -9.96 1.75 22.10
C GLU A 232 -8.85 2.23 21.15
N GLY A 233 -8.26 1.35 20.33
CA GLY A 233 -7.18 1.73 19.40
C GLY A 233 -5.88 2.15 20.09
N THR A 234 -5.71 1.83 21.37
CA THR A 234 -4.53 2.21 22.18
C THR A 234 -3.40 1.19 22.09
N ASP A 235 -3.54 0.13 21.28
CA ASP A 235 -2.49 -0.87 21.09
C ASP A 235 -1.31 -0.30 20.29
N TRP A 236 -0.15 -0.22 20.95
CA TRP A 236 1.11 0.30 20.42
C TRP A 236 1.75 -0.66 19.40
N ASN A 237 1.41 -1.95 19.47
CA ASN A 237 1.92 -2.96 18.55
C ASN A 237 1.14 -3.00 17.23
N CYS A 238 0.15 -2.12 17.08
CA CYS A 238 -0.64 -2.01 15.87
C CYS A 238 -0.12 -0.82 15.02
N PRO A 239 0.56 -1.07 13.89
CA PRO A 239 1.13 0.02 13.09
C PRO A 239 0.07 1.04 12.64
N PRO A 240 -1.14 0.67 12.18
CA PRO A 240 -2.19 1.66 11.88
C PRO A 240 -2.54 2.60 13.05
N ASN A 241 -2.46 2.14 14.30
CA ASN A 241 -2.75 2.97 15.47
C ASN A 241 -1.65 3.98 15.76
N SER A 242 -0.44 3.82 15.20
CA SER A 242 0.65 4.77 15.39
C SER A 242 0.34 6.17 14.85
N TYR A 243 -0.58 6.32 13.89
CA TYR A 243 -1.09 7.64 13.48
C TYR A 243 -1.85 8.36 14.59
N MET A 244 -2.53 7.62 15.46
CA MET A 244 -3.24 8.18 16.61
C MET A 244 -2.26 8.42 17.77
N THR A 245 -1.39 7.45 18.10
CA THR A 245 -0.50 7.54 19.26
C THR A 245 0.71 8.45 19.04
N SER A 246 1.13 8.70 17.80
CA SER A 246 2.16 9.70 17.46
C SER A 246 1.68 11.14 17.64
N GLY A 247 0.37 11.35 17.79
CA GLY A 247 -0.24 12.68 17.88
C GLY A 247 -0.45 13.36 16.52
N PHE A 248 -0.14 12.68 15.40
CA PHE A 248 -0.35 13.21 14.05
C PHE A 248 -1.80 13.66 13.83
N ALA A 249 -2.76 12.76 14.10
CA ALA A 249 -4.17 13.05 13.89
C ALA A 249 -4.66 14.22 14.77
N LEU A 250 -4.17 14.29 16.00
CA LEU A 250 -4.55 15.35 16.94
C LEU A 250 -4.02 16.72 16.51
N LEU A 251 -2.75 16.76 16.09
CA LEU A 251 -2.13 17.97 15.53
C LEU A 251 -2.82 18.40 14.23
N GLN A 252 -3.16 17.45 13.36
CA GLN A 252 -3.88 17.72 12.12
C GLN A 252 -5.24 18.37 12.41
N VAL A 253 -6.04 17.80 13.31
CA VAL A 253 -7.35 18.37 13.67
C VAL A 253 -7.20 19.75 14.31
N ALA A 254 -6.21 19.95 15.18
CA ALA A 254 -5.97 21.26 15.80
C ALA A 254 -5.57 22.32 14.75
N LEU A 255 -4.71 21.97 13.78
CA LEU A 255 -4.34 22.84 12.66
C LEU A 255 -5.53 23.18 11.78
N GLU A 256 -6.33 22.18 11.41
CA GLU A 256 -7.52 22.36 10.58
C GLU A 256 -8.55 23.26 11.28
N ASN A 257 -8.76 23.09 12.58
CA ASN A 257 -9.65 23.96 13.36
C ASN A 257 -9.23 25.43 13.29
N VAL A 258 -7.94 25.71 13.51
CA VAL A 258 -7.41 27.09 13.45
C VAL A 258 -7.49 27.64 12.03
N LEU A 259 -7.15 26.85 11.02
CA LEU A 259 -7.19 27.27 9.64
C LEU A 259 -8.63 27.57 9.18
N MET A 260 -9.59 26.68 9.48
CA MET A 260 -11.00 26.88 9.16
C MET A 260 -11.57 28.13 9.83
N LYS A 261 -11.27 28.33 11.13
CA LYS A 261 -11.65 29.53 11.87
C LYS A 261 -11.14 30.81 11.19
N ASN A 262 -9.90 30.80 10.71
CA ASN A 262 -9.30 31.96 10.03
C ASN A 262 -9.87 32.18 8.62
N MET A 263 -10.35 31.13 7.94
CA MET A 263 -11.06 31.26 6.67
C MET A 263 -12.50 31.75 6.84
N GLY A 264 -12.95 32.02 8.07
CA GLY A 264 -14.35 32.38 8.35
C GLY A 264 -15.32 31.23 8.13
N LEU A 265 -14.82 30.01 7.94
CA LEU A 265 -15.65 28.82 7.95
C LEU A 265 -15.94 28.53 9.42
N THR A 266 -17.21 28.68 9.81
CA THR A 266 -17.67 28.21 11.11
C THR A 266 -17.49 26.69 11.11
N THR A 267 -16.42 26.22 11.75
CA THR A 267 -16.34 24.83 12.16
C THR A 267 -17.60 24.54 12.97
N PRO A 268 -18.21 23.35 12.84
CA PRO A 268 -19.04 22.85 13.92
C PRO A 268 -18.21 23.04 15.21
N ASP A 269 -18.78 23.76 16.16
CA ASP A 269 -18.17 24.12 17.44
C ASP A 269 -17.33 22.95 17.98
N PRO A 270 -16.12 23.14 18.56
CA PRO A 270 -15.36 22.03 19.13
C PRO A 270 -16.16 21.19 20.16
N ALA A 271 -17.23 21.73 20.73
CA ALA A 271 -18.23 20.99 21.52
C ALA A 271 -19.09 20.00 20.69
N PHE A 272 -19.18 20.16 19.37
CA PHE A 272 -19.79 19.21 18.42
C PHE A 272 -18.93 17.97 18.16
N ARG A 273 -17.81 17.76 18.88
CA ARG A 273 -17.19 16.43 18.99
C ARG A 273 -18.11 15.39 19.64
N ASP A 274 -19.20 15.82 20.30
CA ASP A 274 -20.30 14.94 20.74
C ASP A 274 -21.32 14.61 19.62
N VAL A 275 -21.14 15.14 18.41
CA VAL A 275 -22.01 14.78 17.29
C VAL A 275 -21.57 13.45 16.71
N GLN A 276 -22.24 12.43 17.22
CA GLN A 276 -22.58 11.20 16.54
C GLN A 276 -22.32 11.31 15.04
N PHE A 277 -21.32 10.57 14.56
CA PHE A 277 -21.34 10.07 13.21
C PHE A 277 -22.65 9.28 13.07
N LEU A 278 -23.70 9.96 12.61
CA LEU A 278 -24.85 9.32 12.00
C LEU A 278 -24.27 8.58 10.80
N GLY A 279 -23.90 7.33 11.05
CA GLY A 279 -23.35 6.45 10.06
C GLY A 279 -24.22 6.56 8.82
N CYS A 280 -23.56 6.62 7.67
CA CYS A 280 -24.18 6.22 6.42
C CYS A 280 -24.56 4.74 6.59
N GLN A 281 -25.70 4.51 7.24
CA GLN A 281 -26.32 3.23 7.41
C GLN A 281 -26.73 2.82 6.00
N HIS A 282 -25.87 2.06 5.35
CA HIS A 282 -26.15 1.45 4.06
C HIS A 282 -27.48 0.72 4.19
N ARG A 283 -28.53 1.30 3.62
CA ARG A 283 -29.88 0.77 3.60
C ARG A 283 -29.84 -0.52 2.80
N GLY A 284 -29.61 -1.64 3.50
CA GLY A 284 -29.64 -2.98 2.95
C GLY A 284 -31.00 -3.24 2.33
N ARG A 285 -31.06 -3.16 1.00
CA ARG A 285 -32.26 -3.41 0.19
C ARG A 285 -32.57 -4.91 0.28
N LYS A 286 -33.39 -5.32 1.26
CA LYS A 286 -33.92 -6.68 1.36
C LYS A 286 -34.73 -6.99 0.09
N ARG A 287 -34.18 -7.79 -0.82
CA ARG A 287 -34.95 -8.43 -1.90
C ARG A 287 -35.88 -9.47 -1.26
N LYS A 288 -37.19 -9.20 -1.26
CA LYS A 288 -38.21 -10.24 -1.07
C LYS A 288 -38.12 -11.20 -2.26
N LYS A 289 -37.90 -12.48 -1.98
CA LYS A 289 -38.21 -13.56 -2.92
C LYS A 289 -39.70 -13.85 -2.76
N ASN A 290 -40.44 -13.72 -3.86
CA ASN A 290 -41.71 -14.42 -4.06
C ASN A 290 -41.41 -15.82 -4.58
#